data_AF-A0A3N5IJA5-F1
#
_entry.id   AF-A0A3N5IJA5-F1
#
_cell.length_a   1.000
_cell.length_b   1.000
_cell.length_c   1.000
_cell.angle_alpha   90.00
_cell.angle_beta   90.00
_cell.angle_gamma   90.00
#
_symmetry.space_group_name_H-M   'P 1'
#
loop_
_entity.id
_entity.type
_entity.pdbx_description
1 polymer ?
#
loop_
_entity_poly.entity_id
_entity_poly.type
_entity_poly.pdbx_seq_one_letter_code
_entity_poly.pdbx_strand_id
1 'polypeptide(L)'
;RAIADDPRRLISVFNWLETAIVIEAKKGEAGARELDLLLHRAQIEIVAMNPDQSEIARTAWRVYGKGNHPAGLNIGDCCAYALAKYSGEPLLFKGADFSQTDIQSVL
;
A
#
# COMPACT_ATOMS: atom_id res chain seq x y z
N ARG A 1 8.94 -11.30 -9.16
CA ARG A 1 8.59 -11.20 -10.59
C ARG A 1 7.59 -10.07 -10.78
N ALA A 2 6.41 -10.11 -10.16
CA ALA A 2 5.43 -9.00 -10.17
C ALA A 2 6.04 -7.57 -10.06
N ILE A 3 6.89 -7.27 -9.08
CA ILE A 3 7.52 -5.93 -8.97
C ILE A 3 8.57 -5.64 -10.07
N ALA A 4 9.29 -6.64 -10.56
CA ALA A 4 10.35 -6.42 -11.54
C ALA A 4 9.80 -6.25 -12.96
N ASP A 5 8.68 -6.92 -13.24
CA ASP A 5 8.11 -7.04 -14.59
C ASP A 5 7.04 -5.97 -14.88
N ASP A 6 6.60 -5.23 -13.86
CA ASP A 6 5.55 -4.21 -14.00
C ASP A 6 6.13 -2.83 -14.39
N PRO A 7 5.63 -2.17 -15.45
CA PRO A 7 6.10 -0.85 -15.88
C PRO A 7 5.73 0.29 -14.92
N ARG A 8 4.68 0.14 -14.07
CA ARG A 8 4.21 1.19 -13.16
C ARG A 8 4.12 0.66 -11.75
N ARG A 9 4.97 1.17 -10.86
CA ARG A 9 5.02 0.74 -9.46
C ARG A 9 4.86 1.95 -8.57
N LEU A 10 3.74 1.97 -7.86
CA LEU A 10 3.35 3.09 -7.02
C LEU A 10 3.32 2.64 -5.56
N ILE A 11 3.70 3.54 -4.66
CA ILE A 11 3.46 3.38 -3.23
C ILE A 11 2.92 4.68 -2.67
N SER A 12 1.91 4.61 -1.79
CA SER A 12 1.44 5.80 -1.09
C SER A 12 2.53 6.28 -0.14
N VAL A 13 2.69 7.60 0.00
CA VAL A 13 3.61 8.19 0.99
C VAL A 13 3.32 7.68 2.41
N PHE A 14 2.06 7.37 2.73
CA PHE A 14 1.70 6.76 4.01
C PHE A 14 2.28 5.35 4.16
N ASN A 15 2.07 4.48 3.17
CA ASN A 15 2.57 3.10 3.22
C ASN A 15 4.10 3.03 3.13
N TRP A 16 4.74 3.97 2.42
CA TRP A 16 6.19 4.15 2.44
C TRP A 16 6.67 4.45 3.86
N LEU A 17 6.08 5.45 4.53
CA LEU A 17 6.46 5.83 5.90
C LEU A 17 6.24 4.68 6.89
N GLU A 18 5.07 4.04 6.83
CA GLU A 18 4.75 2.87 7.65
C GLU A 18 5.80 1.76 7.48
N THR A 19 6.15 1.44 6.23
CA THR A 19 7.17 0.43 5.91
C THR A 19 8.54 0.84 6.45
N ALA A 20 8.95 2.10 6.27
CA ALA A 20 10.22 2.61 6.75
C ALA A 20 10.33 2.48 8.28
N ILE A 21 9.32 2.93 9.02
CA ILE A 21 9.28 2.84 10.49
C ILE A 21 9.37 1.38 10.95
N VAL A 22 8.60 0.47 10.33
CA VAL A 22 8.60 -0.95 10.72
C VAL A 22 9.95 -1.61 10.41
N ILE A 23 10.56 -1.31 9.28
CA ILE A 23 11.87 -1.86 8.89
C ILE A 23 12.95 -1.33 9.82
N GLU A 24 13.00 -0.02 10.05
CA GLU A 24 14.00 0.62 10.89
C GLU A 24 13.89 0.14 12.35
N ALA A 25 12.67 0.03 12.89
CA ALA A 25 12.46 -0.50 14.24
C ALA A 25 12.98 -1.95 14.40
N LYS A 26 12.95 -2.76 13.32
CA LYS A 26 13.36 -4.17 13.36
C LYS A 26 14.82 -4.41 12.98
N LYS A 27 15.40 -3.56 12.11
CA LYS A 27 16.69 -3.79 11.45
C LYS A 27 17.66 -2.61 11.60
N GLY A 28 17.27 -1.57 12.32
CA GLY A 28 18.01 -0.32 12.48
C GLY A 28 18.20 0.44 11.15
N GLU A 29 19.06 1.44 11.18
CA GLU A 29 19.37 2.29 10.01
C GLU A 29 19.86 1.49 8.79
N ALA A 30 20.54 0.36 9.00
CA ALA A 30 20.97 -0.50 7.91
C ALA A 30 19.77 -1.05 7.12
N GLY A 31 18.68 -1.41 7.81
CA GLY A 31 17.44 -1.81 7.16
C GLY A 31 16.77 -0.68 6.39
N ALA A 32 16.77 0.54 6.95
CA ALA A 32 16.22 1.72 6.28
C ALA A 32 16.96 2.00 4.95
N ARG A 33 18.30 1.95 4.96
CA ARG A 33 19.09 2.10 3.73
C ARG A 33 18.79 1.04 2.67
N GLU A 34 18.60 -0.21 3.08
CA GLU A 34 18.23 -1.28 2.13
C GLU A 34 16.82 -1.08 1.55
N LEU A 35 15.88 -0.53 2.33
CA LEU A 35 14.57 -0.15 1.82
C LEU A 35 14.67 0.96 0.78
N ASP A 36 15.46 2.01 1.04
CA ASP A 36 15.67 3.11 0.09
C ASP A 36 16.30 2.60 -1.22
N LEU A 37 17.29 1.71 -1.11
CA LEU A 37 17.91 1.05 -2.27
C LEU A 37 16.92 0.19 -3.04
N LEU A 38 16.02 -0.52 -2.35
CA LEU A 38 14.97 -1.31 -2.99
C LEU A 38 14.02 -0.42 -3.79
N LEU A 39 13.50 0.64 -3.19
CA LEU A 39 12.59 1.59 -3.84
C LEU A 39 13.23 2.23 -5.07
N HIS A 40 14.49 2.65 -4.95
CA HIS A 40 15.25 3.23 -6.05
C HIS A 40 15.48 2.23 -7.19
N ARG A 41 15.97 1.02 -6.88
CA ARG A 41 16.25 -0.01 -7.91
C ARG A 41 14.99 -0.50 -8.60
N ALA A 42 13.89 -0.60 -7.87
CA ALA A 42 12.60 -0.99 -8.41
C ALA A 42 11.84 0.18 -9.06
N GLN A 43 12.41 1.39 -9.09
CA GLN A 43 11.79 2.60 -9.63
C GLN A 43 10.35 2.79 -9.13
N ILE A 44 10.16 2.61 -7.82
CA ILE A 44 8.86 2.78 -7.18
C ILE A 44 8.61 4.27 -6.97
N GLU A 45 7.52 4.78 -7.52
CA GLU A 45 7.09 6.16 -7.33
C GLU A 45 6.35 6.31 -6.00
N ILE A 46 6.83 7.23 -5.16
CA ILE A 46 6.16 7.61 -3.91
C ILE A 46 5.12 8.67 -4.23
N VAL A 47 3.85 8.30 -4.12
CA VAL A 47 2.71 9.15 -4.47
C VAL A 47 2.20 9.88 -3.23
N ALA A 48 2.09 11.21 -3.33
CA ALA A 48 1.51 12.03 -2.27
C ALA A 48 0.01 11.74 -2.10
N MET A 49 -0.45 11.70 -0.86
CA MET A 49 -1.86 11.53 -0.55
C MET A 49 -2.60 12.86 -0.76
N ASN A 50 -3.70 12.82 -1.50
CA ASN A 50 -4.55 13.98 -1.78
C ASN A 50 -5.95 13.80 -1.15
N PRO A 51 -6.81 14.85 -1.17
CA PRO A 51 -8.15 14.76 -0.61
C PRO A 51 -9.01 13.66 -1.23
N ASP A 52 -8.96 13.45 -2.55
CA ASP A 52 -9.73 12.42 -3.25
C ASP A 52 -9.38 11.00 -2.75
N GLN A 53 -8.08 10.70 -2.64
CA GLN A 53 -7.60 9.45 -2.05
C GLN A 53 -8.05 9.31 -0.59
N SER A 54 -8.11 10.40 0.16
CA SER A 54 -8.57 10.39 1.56
C SER A 54 -10.06 10.06 1.66
N GLU A 55 -10.88 10.57 0.75
CA GLU A 55 -12.31 10.24 0.69
C GLU A 55 -12.54 8.77 0.30
N ILE A 56 -11.76 8.25 -0.65
CA ILE A 56 -11.77 6.84 -1.04
C ILE A 56 -11.36 5.96 0.15
N ALA A 57 -10.26 6.27 0.83
CA ALA A 57 -9.78 5.53 2.00
C ALA A 57 -10.83 5.48 3.12
N ARG A 58 -11.46 6.63 3.40
CA ARG A 58 -12.55 6.72 4.41
C ARG A 58 -13.75 5.87 4.02
N THR A 59 -14.09 5.82 2.74
CA THR A 59 -15.19 4.99 2.23
C THR A 59 -14.82 3.51 2.34
N ALA A 60 -13.61 3.14 1.95
CA ALA A 60 -13.09 1.78 2.08
C ALA A 60 -13.14 1.30 3.54
N TRP A 61 -12.76 2.13 4.51
CA TRP A 61 -12.86 1.77 5.93
C TRP A 61 -14.31 1.51 6.40
N ARG A 62 -15.28 2.30 5.91
CA ARG A 62 -16.70 2.09 6.25
C ARG A 62 -17.23 0.76 5.71
N VAL A 63 -16.81 0.39 4.49
CA VAL A 63 -17.31 -0.80 3.79
C VAL A 63 -16.54 -2.06 4.18
N TYR A 64 -15.22 -1.97 4.31
CA TYR A 64 -14.30 -3.09 4.47
C TYR A 64 -13.48 -3.09 5.76
N GLY A 65 -13.64 -2.07 6.62
CA GLY A 65 -12.80 -1.87 7.79
C GLY A 65 -12.98 -2.91 8.89
N LYS A 66 -11.96 -3.02 9.75
CA LYS A 66 -11.96 -3.91 10.91
C LYS A 66 -13.17 -3.66 11.83
N GLY A 67 -13.91 -4.73 12.13
CA GLY A 67 -15.14 -4.69 12.92
C GLY A 67 -16.41 -4.44 12.10
N ASN A 68 -16.28 -3.94 10.87
CA ASN A 68 -17.41 -3.68 9.97
C ASN A 68 -17.55 -4.75 8.89
N HIS A 69 -16.44 -5.40 8.49
CA HIS A 69 -16.41 -6.36 7.39
C HIS A 69 -15.36 -7.47 7.62
N PRO A 70 -15.55 -8.68 7.05
CA PRO A 70 -14.55 -9.78 7.14
C PRO A 70 -13.17 -9.45 6.58
N ALA A 71 -13.07 -8.56 5.57
CA ALA A 71 -11.80 -8.08 5.01
C ALA A 71 -10.93 -7.38 6.08
N GLY A 72 -11.58 -6.64 6.98
CA GLY A 72 -10.95 -6.11 8.18
C GLY A 72 -9.88 -5.04 7.98
N LEU A 73 -9.99 -4.21 6.94
CA LEU A 73 -8.97 -3.21 6.57
C LEU A 73 -8.64 -2.28 7.75
N ASN A 74 -7.34 -2.08 7.97
CA ASN A 74 -6.79 -1.06 8.86
C ASN A 74 -6.52 0.25 8.09
N ILE A 75 -5.99 1.29 8.76
CA ILE A 75 -5.74 2.59 8.13
C ILE A 75 -4.69 2.53 7.00
N GLY A 76 -3.61 1.78 7.20
CA GLY A 76 -2.58 1.54 6.18
C GLY A 76 -3.15 0.81 4.98
N ASP A 77 -4.01 -0.19 5.22
CA ASP A 77 -4.70 -0.90 4.13
C ASP A 77 -5.64 0.02 3.36
N CYS A 78 -6.34 0.93 4.04
CA CYS A 78 -7.22 1.90 3.40
C CYS A 78 -6.43 2.88 2.51
N CYS A 79 -5.22 3.28 2.92
CA CYS A 79 -4.34 4.11 2.09
C CYS A 79 -3.85 3.36 0.83
N ALA A 80 -3.47 2.09 0.98
CA ALA A 80 -3.06 1.24 -0.15
C ALA A 80 -4.22 1.01 -1.12
N TYR A 81 -5.40 0.68 -0.58
CA TYR A 81 -6.65 0.55 -1.34
C TYR A 81 -6.95 1.84 -2.11
N ALA A 82 -6.86 3.00 -1.45
CA ALA A 82 -7.21 4.27 -2.06
C ALA A 82 -6.29 4.62 -3.23
N LEU A 83 -4.98 4.39 -3.10
CA LEU A 83 -4.04 4.63 -4.20
C LEU A 83 -4.33 3.74 -5.40
N ALA A 84 -4.54 2.43 -5.18
CA ALA A 84 -4.85 1.50 -6.25
C ALA A 84 -6.20 1.85 -6.92
N LYS A 85 -7.22 2.21 -6.15
CA LYS A 85 -8.52 2.65 -6.70
C LYS A 85 -8.42 3.97 -7.46
N TYR A 86 -7.63 4.93 -6.98
CA TYR A 86 -7.44 6.24 -7.59
C TYR A 86 -6.62 6.17 -8.89
N SER A 87 -5.56 5.35 -8.89
CA SER A 87 -4.67 5.19 -10.05
C SER A 87 -5.21 4.22 -11.11
N GLY A 88 -6.13 3.34 -10.72
CA GLY A 88 -6.62 2.24 -11.56
C GLY A 88 -5.64 1.08 -11.67
N GLU A 89 -4.51 1.13 -10.95
CA GLU A 89 -3.50 0.07 -10.94
C GLU A 89 -3.88 -1.04 -9.95
N PRO A 90 -3.52 -2.30 -10.25
CA PRO A 90 -3.77 -3.41 -9.34
C PRO A 90 -2.88 -3.35 -8.09
N LEU A 91 -3.37 -3.92 -6.99
CA LEU A 91 -2.70 -3.91 -5.71
C LEU A 91 -1.87 -5.19 -5.49
N LEU A 92 -0.59 -5.00 -5.17
CA LEU A 92 0.29 -6.05 -4.68
C LEU A 92 0.27 -6.10 -3.15
N PHE A 93 -0.23 -7.19 -2.57
CA PHE A 93 -0.29 -7.36 -1.11
C PHE A 93 -0.04 -8.82 -0.71
N LYS A 94 0.45 -9.04 0.51
CA LYS A 94 0.57 -10.39 1.07
C LYS A 94 -0.50 -10.59 2.14
N GLY A 95 -1.15 -11.75 2.14
CA GLY A 95 -2.17 -12.10 3.14
C GLY A 95 -3.54 -12.28 2.50
N ALA A 96 -4.61 -12.07 3.27
CA ALA A 96 -5.99 -12.19 2.80
C ALA A 96 -6.75 -10.86 2.85
N ASP A 97 -6.11 -9.78 3.30
CA ASP A 97 -6.78 -8.55 3.74
C ASP A 97 -7.59 -7.88 2.61
N PHE A 98 -7.11 -7.97 1.36
CA PHE A 98 -7.79 -7.41 0.20
C PHE A 98 -8.60 -8.42 -0.62
N SER A 99 -8.56 -9.72 -0.27
CA SER A 99 -9.21 -10.80 -1.04
C SER A 99 -10.74 -10.72 -1.04
N GLN A 100 -11.32 -9.99 -0.09
CA GLN A 100 -12.75 -9.74 0.03
C GLN A 100 -13.10 -8.26 -0.23
N THR A 101 -12.31 -7.62 -1.08
CA THR A 101 -12.55 -6.24 -1.55
C THR A 101 -12.81 -6.23 -3.06
N ASP A 102 -13.19 -5.10 -3.62
CA ASP A 102 -13.43 -4.89 -5.05
C ASP A 102 -12.18 -4.45 -5.83
N ILE A 103 -10.99 -4.52 -5.22
CA ILE A 103 -9.74 -4.12 -5.86
C ILE A 103 -9.11 -5.28 -6.62
N GLN A 104 -8.54 -5.00 -7.79
CA GLN A 104 -7.78 -5.99 -8.54
C GLN A 104 -6.45 -6.27 -7.85
N SER A 105 -6.08 -7.54 -7.72
CA SER A 105 -4.82 -7.97 -7.12
C SER A 105 -3.91 -8.67 -8.13
N VAL A 106 -2.60 -8.55 -7.95
CA VAL A 106 -1.56 -9.11 -8.86
C VAL A 106 -0.72 -10.24 -8.26
N LEU A 107 -1.25 -10.95 -7.26
CA LEU A 107 -0.63 -12.14 -6.67
C LEU A 107 -1.49 -13.40 -6.85
#